data_AF-A0A662L3I6-F1
#
_entry.id   AF-A0A662L3I6-F1
#
_cell.length_a   1.000
_cell.length_b   1.000
_cell.length_c   1.000
_cell.angle_alpha   90.00
_cell.angle_beta   90.00
_cell.angle_gamma   90.00
#
_symmetry.space_group_name_H-M   'P 1'
#
loop_
_entity.id
_entity.type
_entity.pdbx_description
1 polymer ?
#
loop_
_entity_poly.entity_id
_entity_poly.type
_entity_poly.pdbx_seq_one_letter_code
_entity_poly.pdbx_strand_id
1 'polypeptide(L)'
;MLLTDKGRRCICLVKGSIRRTTVDFDADLFKRLKEYAIRHDKTMREVITEAVIEKLAREGVEDVKAEAFDDVVETLERYISRSIAERVVERVCQDLGKDHTSLKYEDIDSDFARRIEKYLEPLLTKKALQKVKNEISRKYGGGMR
;
A
#
# COMPACT_ATOMS: atom_id res chain seq x y z
N MET A 1 -28.92 33.10 -0.84
CA MET A 1 -30.00 32.60 -1.72
C MET A 1 -29.39 31.51 -2.59
N LEU A 2 -29.82 30.25 -2.64
CA LEU A 2 -31.08 29.57 -2.30
C LEU A 2 -30.89 28.56 -1.16
N LEU A 3 -31.87 28.52 -0.26
CA LEU A 3 -32.12 27.40 0.64
C LEU A 3 -32.93 26.37 -0.14
N THR A 4 -32.44 25.13 -0.23
CA THR A 4 -33.31 23.96 -0.35
C THR A 4 -33.02 23.02 0.80
N ASP A 5 -34.02 23.00 1.66
CA ASP A 5 -34.30 22.12 2.76
C ASP A 5 -34.43 20.66 2.25
N LYS A 6 -33.53 19.77 2.71
CA LYS A 6 -33.65 18.30 2.87
C LYS A 6 -32.27 17.63 2.95
N GLY A 7 -31.87 17.31 4.18
CA GLY A 7 -31.08 16.11 4.50
C GLY A 7 -29.56 16.20 4.36
N ARG A 8 -28.91 16.45 5.51
CA ARG A 8 -27.69 15.79 6.02
C ARG A 8 -26.69 15.24 4.99
N ARG A 9 -25.99 16.09 4.24
CA ARG A 9 -24.94 15.60 3.32
C ARG A 9 -23.69 16.46 3.38
N CYS A 10 -22.60 15.86 3.83
CA CYS A 10 -21.27 16.44 3.73
C CYS A 10 -20.44 15.59 2.78
N ILE A 11 -19.88 16.24 1.76
CA ILE A 11 -19.04 15.64 0.71
C ILE A 11 -17.60 15.77 1.19
N CYS A 12 -16.75 14.75 1.05
CA CYS A 12 -15.30 14.83 1.27
C CYS A 12 -14.52 14.64 -0.05
N LEU A 13 -13.36 15.29 -0.19
CA LEU A 13 -12.56 15.32 -1.42
C LEU A 13 -11.16 14.73 -1.18
N VAL A 14 -10.73 13.77 -2.01
CA VAL A 14 -9.34 13.30 -2.09
C VAL A 14 -8.91 13.31 -3.57
N LYS A 15 -7.70 13.80 -3.85
CA LYS A 15 -7.13 13.97 -5.21
C LYS A 15 -6.67 12.63 -5.79
N GLY A 16 -7.15 12.29 -6.98
CA GLY A 16 -6.91 11.03 -7.69
C GLY A 16 -8.24 10.28 -7.88
N SER A 17 -9.04 10.68 -8.87
CA SER A 17 -10.46 10.30 -9.03
C SER A 17 -11.33 10.64 -7.81
N ILE A 18 -11.95 11.83 -7.81
CA ILE A 18 -12.83 12.27 -6.73
C ILE A 18 -14.07 11.35 -6.67
N ARG A 19 -14.04 10.35 -5.78
CA ARG A 19 -15.22 9.56 -5.41
C ARG A 19 -16.02 10.36 -4.39
N ARG A 20 -17.25 10.72 -4.75
CA ARG A 20 -18.19 11.38 -3.85
C ARG A 20 -18.88 10.31 -3.02
N THR A 21 -18.66 10.35 -1.71
CA THR A 21 -19.32 9.46 -0.77
C THR A 21 -20.28 10.26 0.10
N THR A 22 -21.49 9.75 0.28
CA THR A 22 -22.45 10.30 1.24
C THR A 22 -22.34 9.48 2.52
N VAL A 23 -22.24 10.15 3.66
CA VAL A 23 -22.12 9.52 4.97
C VAL A 23 -23.25 10.06 5.85
N ASP A 24 -24.03 9.13 6.39
CA ASP A 24 -25.08 9.45 7.35
C ASP A 24 -24.50 9.50 8.76
N PHE A 25 -24.94 10.48 9.53
CA PHE A 25 -24.56 10.65 10.93
C PHE A 25 -25.80 10.68 11.80
N ASP A 26 -25.65 10.20 13.04
CA ASP A 26 -26.62 10.42 14.10
C ASP A 26 -26.81 11.92 14.35
N ALA A 27 -28.02 12.30 14.75
CA ALA A 27 -28.39 13.71 14.90
C ALA A 27 -27.51 14.43 15.95
N ASP A 28 -27.21 13.76 17.05
CA ASP A 28 -26.38 14.31 18.13
C ASP A 28 -24.91 14.45 17.71
N LEU A 29 -24.38 13.46 16.99
CA LEU A 29 -23.02 13.50 16.46
C LEU A 29 -22.87 14.62 15.42
N PHE A 30 -23.85 14.74 14.51
CA PHE A 30 -23.88 15.82 13.52
C PHE A 30 -23.91 17.21 14.18
N LYS A 31 -24.70 17.38 15.25
CA LYS A 31 -24.76 18.64 16.01
C LYS A 31 -23.40 19.00 16.61
N ARG A 32 -22.75 18.05 17.27
CA ARG A 32 -21.41 18.25 17.88
C ARG A 32 -20.35 18.60 16.84
N LEU A 33 -20.34 17.89 15.70
CA LEU A 33 -19.41 18.17 14.60
C LEU A 33 -19.64 19.56 14.01
N LYS A 34 -20.90 19.99 13.88
CA LYS A 34 -21.25 21.33 13.39
C LYS A 34 -20.80 22.43 14.35
N GLU A 35 -21.00 22.24 15.65
CA GLU A 35 -20.50 23.18 16.67
C GLU A 35 -18.98 23.26 16.67
N TYR A 36 -18.30 22.13 16.51
CA TYR A 36 -16.84 22.07 16.38
C TYR A 36 -16.35 22.81 15.12
N ALA A 37 -16.99 22.56 13.97
CA ALA A 37 -16.68 23.23 12.71
C ALA A 37 -16.77 24.76 12.83
N ILE A 38 -17.82 25.27 13.48
CA ILE A 38 -18.01 26.71 13.73
C ILE A 38 -16.93 27.27 14.66
N ARG A 39 -16.58 26.56 15.75
CA ARG A 39 -15.57 27.01 16.72
C ARG A 39 -14.17 27.12 16.11
N HIS A 40 -13.88 26.29 15.12
CA HIS A 40 -12.55 26.20 14.49
C HIS A 40 -12.48 26.86 13.11
N ASP A 41 -13.52 27.59 12.68
CA ASP A 41 -13.64 28.21 11.35
C ASP A 41 -13.34 27.23 10.20
N LYS A 42 -13.88 26.00 10.32
CA LYS A 42 -13.72 24.94 9.33
C LYS A 42 -15.07 24.56 8.75
N THR A 43 -15.07 24.06 7.53
CA THR A 43 -16.25 23.40 6.95
C THR A 43 -16.42 22.01 7.54
N MET A 44 -17.66 21.51 7.59
CA MET A 44 -17.94 20.12 7.97
C MET A 44 -17.15 19.10 7.14
N ARG A 45 -16.91 19.43 5.86
CA ARG A 45 -16.08 18.62 4.96
C ARG A 45 -14.66 18.47 5.50
N GLU A 46 -14.03 19.58 5.88
CA GLU A 46 -12.65 19.59 6.37
C GLU A 46 -12.54 18.85 7.69
N VAL A 47 -13.48 19.08 8.62
CA VAL A 47 -13.53 18.36 9.90
C VAL A 47 -13.63 16.85 9.68
N ILE A 48 -14.53 16.39 8.79
CA ILE A 48 -14.68 14.96 8.49
C ILE A 48 -13.43 14.42 7.78
N THR A 49 -12.85 15.17 6.84
CA THR A 49 -11.65 14.76 6.12
C THR A 49 -10.46 14.61 7.07
N GLU A 50 -10.26 15.57 7.98
CA GLU A 50 -9.23 15.50 9.02
C GLU A 50 -9.44 14.31 9.95
N ALA A 51 -10.68 14.08 10.40
CA ALA A 51 -11.00 12.94 11.26
C ALA A 51 -10.76 11.60 10.56
N VAL A 52 -11.07 11.50 9.26
CA VAL A 52 -10.78 10.30 8.46
C VAL A 52 -9.28 10.12 8.29
N ILE A 53 -8.53 11.17 7.95
CA ILE A 53 -7.06 11.11 7.83
C ILE A 53 -6.43 10.71 9.17
N GLU A 54 -6.88 11.30 10.28
CA GLU A 54 -6.36 11.00 11.61
C GLU A 54 -6.73 9.58 12.05
N LYS A 55 -7.94 9.11 11.73
CA LYS A 55 -8.36 7.73 12.00
C LYS A 55 -7.54 6.74 11.18
N LEU A 56 -7.35 7.02 9.90
CA LEU A 56 -6.47 6.25 9.01
C LEU A 56 -5.03 6.27 9.54
N ALA A 57 -4.50 7.40 9.98
CA ALA A 57 -3.16 7.48 10.56
C ALA A 57 -3.04 6.72 11.90
N ARG A 58 -4.10 6.70 12.72
CA ARG A 58 -4.12 6.01 14.03
C ARG A 58 -4.38 4.52 13.95
N GLU A 59 -5.20 4.09 13.01
CA GLU A 59 -5.49 2.66 12.81
C GLU A 59 -4.39 1.95 12.04
N GLY A 60 -3.39 2.69 11.57
CA GLY A 60 -2.55 2.18 10.52
C GLY A 60 -3.42 2.01 9.28
N VAL A 61 -3.34 2.98 8.38
CA VAL A 61 -2.98 2.55 7.04
C VAL A 61 -1.66 1.81 7.26
N GLU A 62 -1.75 0.49 7.49
CA GLU A 62 -0.87 -0.42 6.78
C GLU A 62 -0.92 0.12 5.36
N ASP A 63 0.07 0.95 5.05
CA ASP A 63 0.36 1.31 3.70
C ASP A 63 0.20 0.00 2.94
N VAL A 64 -0.77 -0.06 2.04
CA VAL A 64 -0.71 -1.01 0.93
C VAL A 64 0.42 -0.53 0.00
N LYS A 65 1.59 -0.23 0.59
CA LYS A 65 2.88 -0.34 -0.04
C LYS A 65 2.97 -1.80 -0.40
N ALA A 66 3.64 -2.07 -1.51
CA ALA A 66 3.89 -3.41 -1.96
C ALA A 66 4.75 -4.14 -0.92
N GLU A 67 4.11 -4.69 0.11
CA GLU A 67 4.77 -5.44 1.17
C GLU A 67 5.63 -6.53 0.54
N ALA A 68 5.11 -7.19 -0.49
CA ALA A 68 5.83 -8.19 -1.26
C ALA A 68 7.07 -7.64 -1.99
N PHE A 69 7.02 -6.44 -2.57
CA PHE A 69 8.16 -5.88 -3.29
C PHE A 69 9.27 -5.46 -2.32
N ASP A 70 8.92 -4.64 -1.33
CA ASP A 70 9.88 -4.13 -0.35
C ASP A 70 10.46 -5.27 0.49
N ASP A 71 9.66 -6.27 0.86
CA ASP A 71 10.13 -7.41 1.66
C ASP A 71 11.08 -8.35 0.88
N VAL A 72 10.86 -8.51 -0.43
CA VAL A 72 11.82 -9.21 -1.31
C VAL A 72 13.10 -8.39 -1.46
N VAL A 73 13.00 -7.08 -1.63
CA VAL A 73 14.16 -6.17 -1.71
C VAL A 73 14.98 -6.26 -0.42
N GLU A 74 14.36 -6.15 0.75
CA GLU A 74 15.02 -6.29 2.07
C GLU A 74 15.69 -7.67 2.24
N THR A 75 15.08 -8.71 1.68
CA THR A 75 15.66 -10.06 1.71
C THR A 75 16.93 -10.13 0.86
N LEU A 76 16.94 -9.48 -0.30
CA LEU A 76 18.08 -9.41 -1.21
C LEU A 76 19.18 -8.46 -0.73
N GLU A 77 18.82 -7.41 0.03
CA GLU A 77 19.77 -6.46 0.63
C GLU A 77 20.82 -7.12 1.53
N ARG A 78 20.53 -8.32 2.06
CA ARG A 78 21.49 -9.12 2.84
C ARG A 78 22.68 -9.63 2.01
N TYR A 79 22.55 -9.62 0.69
CA TYR A 79 23.51 -10.22 -0.25
C TYR A 79 24.06 -9.21 -1.26
N ILE A 80 23.29 -8.17 -1.59
CA ILE A 80 23.62 -7.13 -2.57
C ILE A 80 23.15 -5.77 -2.07
N SER A 81 23.62 -4.68 -2.67
CA SER A 81 23.13 -3.34 -2.32
C SER A 81 21.65 -3.17 -2.70
N ARG A 82 20.87 -2.42 -1.89
CA ARG A 82 19.48 -2.06 -2.14
C ARG A 82 19.18 -1.63 -3.58
N SER A 83 19.99 -0.73 -4.15
CA SER A 83 19.79 -0.22 -5.50
C SER A 83 19.90 -1.29 -6.60
N ILE A 84 20.63 -2.37 -6.34
CA ILE A 84 20.72 -3.53 -7.26
C ILE A 84 19.53 -4.45 -7.01
N ALA A 85 19.15 -4.66 -5.74
CA ALA A 85 17.99 -5.47 -5.37
C ALA A 85 16.70 -4.90 -5.98
N GLU A 86 16.45 -3.60 -5.82
CA GLU A 86 15.30 -2.91 -6.43
C GLU A 86 15.26 -3.12 -7.94
N ARG A 87 16.37 -2.89 -8.65
CA ARG A 87 16.45 -3.09 -10.11
C ARG A 87 16.20 -4.53 -10.54
N VAL A 88 16.65 -5.50 -9.76
CA VAL A 88 16.42 -6.92 -10.04
C VAL A 88 14.95 -7.26 -9.85
N VAL A 89 14.36 -6.86 -8.73
CA VAL A 89 12.94 -7.13 -8.44
C VAL A 89 12.04 -6.39 -9.43
N GLU A 90 12.34 -5.15 -9.80
CA GLU A 90 11.62 -4.40 -10.85
C GLU A 90 11.63 -5.14 -12.19
N ARG A 91 12.78 -5.64 -12.63
CA ARG A 91 12.87 -6.41 -13.88
C ARG A 91 12.07 -7.70 -13.81
N VAL A 92 12.12 -8.41 -12.68
CA VAL A 92 11.33 -9.63 -12.49
C VAL A 92 9.83 -9.31 -12.52
N CYS A 93 9.41 -8.21 -11.91
CA CYS A 93 8.02 -7.74 -11.97
C CYS A 93 7.61 -7.42 -13.41
N GLN A 94 8.44 -6.69 -14.17
CA GLN A 94 8.20 -6.39 -15.58
C GLN A 94 8.08 -7.66 -16.43
N ASP A 95 8.93 -8.66 -16.20
CA ASP A 95 8.86 -9.94 -16.92
C ASP A 95 7.57 -10.74 -16.57
N LEU A 96 6.94 -10.46 -15.42
CA LEU A 96 5.65 -11.02 -15.02
C LEU A 96 4.47 -10.16 -15.48
N GLY A 97 4.73 -9.04 -16.16
CA GLY A 97 3.71 -8.08 -16.57
C GLY A 97 3.09 -7.32 -15.40
N LYS A 98 3.80 -7.23 -14.26
CA LYS A 98 3.37 -6.54 -13.04
C LYS A 98 4.24 -5.33 -12.76
N ASP A 99 3.66 -4.30 -12.17
CA ASP A 99 4.42 -3.19 -11.59
C ASP A 99 4.79 -3.49 -10.13
N HIS A 100 5.69 -2.67 -9.57
CA HIS A 100 6.12 -2.82 -8.18
C HIS A 100 4.96 -2.68 -7.19
N THR A 101 3.90 -1.93 -7.52
CA THR A 101 2.70 -1.76 -6.68
C THR A 101 1.70 -2.92 -6.76
N SER A 102 1.79 -3.77 -7.78
CA SER A 102 0.85 -4.86 -8.07
C SER A 102 1.39 -6.23 -7.71
N LEU A 103 2.64 -6.31 -7.23
CA LEU A 103 3.24 -7.55 -6.77
C LEU A 103 2.59 -8.00 -5.45
N LYS A 104 2.04 -9.21 -5.44
CA LYS A 104 1.49 -9.83 -4.22
C LYS A 104 2.38 -11.00 -3.78
N TYR A 105 2.26 -11.42 -2.52
CA TYR A 105 2.98 -12.59 -2.01
C TYR A 105 2.66 -13.88 -2.77
N GLU A 106 1.43 -14.01 -3.28
CA GLU A 106 0.99 -15.14 -4.12
C GLU A 106 1.77 -15.25 -5.44
N ASP A 107 2.33 -14.14 -5.91
CA ASP A 107 3.13 -14.08 -7.13
C ASP A 107 4.59 -14.46 -6.90
N ILE A 108 5.01 -14.58 -5.64
CA ILE A 108 6.37 -14.98 -5.25
C ILE A 108 6.42 -16.50 -5.19
N ASP A 109 6.42 -17.11 -6.37
CA ASP A 109 6.49 -18.56 -6.54
C ASP A 109 7.91 -19.04 -6.90
N SER A 110 8.02 -20.34 -7.22
CA SER A 110 9.29 -20.92 -7.68
C SER A 110 9.82 -20.30 -8.98
N ASP A 111 8.93 -19.78 -9.83
CA ASP A 111 9.30 -19.14 -11.09
C ASP A 111 9.85 -17.73 -10.85
N PHE A 112 9.29 -16.98 -9.90
CA PHE A 112 9.82 -15.71 -9.43
C PHE A 112 11.23 -15.87 -8.86
N ALA A 113 11.44 -16.86 -7.98
CA ALA A 113 12.75 -17.16 -7.40
C ALA A 113 13.78 -17.54 -8.49
N ARG A 114 13.38 -18.32 -9.49
CA ARG A 114 14.24 -18.69 -10.63
C ARG A 114 14.63 -17.48 -11.49
N ARG A 115 13.72 -16.51 -11.68
CA ARG A 115 14.00 -15.28 -12.42
C ARG A 115 14.99 -14.39 -11.67
N ILE A 116 14.82 -14.23 -10.36
CA ILE A 116 15.81 -13.54 -9.50
C ILE A 116 17.18 -14.21 -9.61
N GLU A 117 17.24 -15.54 -9.53
CA GLU A 117 18.48 -16.31 -9.67
C GLU A 117 19.19 -16.00 -10.99
N LYS A 118 18.46 -15.97 -12.11
CA LYS A 118 19.00 -15.64 -13.43
C LYS A 118 19.60 -14.22 -13.49
N TYR A 119 18.97 -13.24 -12.85
CA TYR A 119 19.47 -11.87 -12.83
C TYR A 119 20.66 -11.67 -11.89
N LEU A 120 20.75 -12.48 -10.83
CA LEU A 120 21.85 -12.45 -9.88
C LEU A 120 23.01 -13.35 -10.26
N GLU A 121 22.83 -14.31 -11.18
CA GLU A 121 23.86 -15.21 -11.68
C GLU A 121 25.17 -14.51 -12.09
N PRO A 122 25.14 -13.37 -12.82
CA PRO A 122 26.37 -12.65 -13.15
C PRO A 122 26.98 -11.86 -11.98
N LEU A 123 26.24 -11.67 -10.88
CA LEU A 123 26.62 -10.79 -9.76
C LEU A 123 27.07 -11.55 -8.51
N LEU A 124 26.61 -12.78 -8.33
CA LEU A 124 26.81 -13.57 -7.12
C LEU A 124 27.49 -14.92 -7.42
N THR A 125 28.22 -15.43 -6.44
CA THR A 125 28.76 -16.80 -6.51
C THR A 125 27.64 -17.84 -6.44
N LYS A 126 27.84 -19.03 -7.04
CA LYS A 126 26.87 -20.15 -6.98
C LYS A 126 26.38 -20.47 -5.56
N LYS A 127 27.26 -20.33 -4.56
CA LYS A 127 26.93 -20.54 -3.13
C LYS A 127 26.00 -19.46 -2.57
N ALA A 128 26.17 -18.21 -2.99
CA ALA A 128 25.28 -17.11 -2.59
C ALA A 128 23.93 -17.18 -3.30
N LEU A 129 23.91 -17.55 -4.59
CA LEU A 129 22.67 -17.78 -5.35
C LEU A 129 21.81 -18.87 -4.72
N GLN A 130 22.42 -20.00 -4.35
CA GLN A 130 21.70 -21.08 -3.68
C GLN A 130 21.11 -20.64 -2.33
N LYS A 131 21.80 -19.76 -1.59
CA LYS A 131 21.27 -19.19 -0.34
C LYS A 131 20.08 -18.28 -0.60
N VAL A 132 20.19 -17.36 -1.56
CA VAL A 132 19.09 -16.45 -1.95
C VAL A 132 17.85 -17.25 -2.35
N LYS A 133 18.01 -18.26 -3.20
CA LYS A 133 16.93 -19.15 -3.62
C LYS A 133 16.26 -19.84 -2.44
N ASN A 134 17.07 -20.43 -1.55
CA ASN A 134 16.54 -21.10 -0.36
C ASN A 134 15.84 -20.12 0.60
N GLU A 135 16.32 -18.88 0.70
CA GLU A 135 15.72 -17.84 1.54
C GLU A 135 14.36 -17.40 0.99
N ILE A 136 14.27 -17.12 -0.32
CA ILE A 136 13.02 -16.76 -0.99
C ILE A 136 12.02 -17.92 -0.91
N SER A 137 12.45 -19.14 -1.23
CA SER A 137 11.57 -20.32 -1.12
C SER A 137 11.15 -20.63 0.32
N ARG A 138 12.00 -20.36 1.33
CA ARG A 138 11.62 -20.55 2.74
C ARG A 138 10.64 -19.49 3.22
N LYS A 139 10.85 -18.23 2.84
CA LYS A 139 10.08 -17.09 3.32
C LYS A 139 8.73 -16.98 2.62
N TYR A 140 8.66 -17.33 1.33
CA TYR A 140 7.46 -17.15 0.49
C TYR A 140 6.91 -18.47 -0.08
N GLY A 141 7.74 -19.50 -0.22
CA GLY A 141 7.33 -20.81 -0.75
C GLY A 141 6.59 -21.72 0.24
N GLY A 142 6.11 -21.20 1.37
CA GLY A 142 5.34 -21.94 2.38
C GLY A 142 3.92 -22.35 1.97
N GLY A 143 3.53 -22.11 0.71
CA GLY A 143 2.22 -22.45 0.14
C GLY A 143 2.16 -23.79 -0.61
N MET A 144 3.04 -24.76 -0.32
CA MET A 144 2.85 -26.16 -0.75
C MET A 144 2.15 -26.96 0.35
N ARG A 145 0.86 -26.68 0.57
CA ARG A 145 -0.11 -27.65 1.10
C ARG A 145 -1.49 -27.36 0.50
#